data_AF-A0A4Q7FEA8-F1
#
_entry.id   AF-A0A4Q7FEA8-F1
#
_cell.length_a   1.000
_cell.length_b   1.000
_cell.length_c   1.000
_cell.angle_alpha   90.00
_cell.angle_beta   90.00
_cell.angle_gamma   90.00
#
_symmetry.space_group_name_H-M   'P 1'
#
loop_
_entity.id
_entity.type
_entity.pdbx_description
1 polymer ?
#
loop_
_entity_poly.entity_id
_entity_poly.type
_entity_poly.pdbx_seq_one_letter_code
_entity_poly.pdbx_strand_id
1 'polypeptide(L)' 'MLKYYVETREALKRLRTDQDGVVSFEYIIVAVCIIGAVSAVFGIGAGGAIGQSLTAGIAAMTAAFTAAV' A
#
# COMPACT_ATOMS: atom_id res chain seq x y z
N MET A 1 -1.78 27.98 -35.61
CA MET A 1 -1.83 27.95 -34.14
C MET A 1 -2.91 27.02 -33.58
N LEU A 2 -4.16 27.04 -34.11
CA LEU A 2 -5.23 26.16 -33.62
C LEU A 2 -4.89 24.66 -33.68
N LYS A 3 -4.20 24.22 -34.73
CA LYS A 3 -3.75 22.82 -34.88
C LYS A 3 -2.91 22.35 -33.70
N TYR A 4 -1.88 23.11 -33.34
CA TYR A 4 -1.03 22.79 -32.20
C TYR A 4 -1.80 22.82 -30.88
N TYR A 5 -2.71 23.79 -30.72
CA TYR A 5 -3.56 23.85 -29.53
C TYR A 5 -4.47 22.61 -29.37
N VAL A 6 -4.99 22.09 -30.48
CA VAL A 6 -5.79 20.86 -30.50
C VAL A 6 -4.91 19.64 -30.20
N GLU A 7 -3.75 19.52 -30.84
CA GLU A 7 -2.80 18.41 -30.60
C GLU A 7 -2.31 18.37 -29.15
N THR A 8 -1.96 19.52 -28.56
CA THR A 8 -1.54 19.60 -27.15
C THR A 8 -2.69 19.27 -26.20
N ARG A 9 -3.92 19.71 -26.48
CA ARG A 9 -5.09 19.32 -25.66
C ARG A 9 -5.40 17.83 -25.76
N GLU A 10 -5.27 17.23 -26.93
CA GLU A 10 -5.47 15.79 -27.10
C GLU A 10 -4.37 14.98 -26.41
N ALA A 11 -3.11 15.42 -26.47
CA ALA A 11 -2.03 14.82 -25.69
C ALA A 11 -2.29 14.91 -24.18
N LEU A 12 -2.71 16.07 -23.68
CA LEU A 12 -3.07 16.27 -22.27
C LEU A 12 -4.29 15.42 -21.83
N LYS A 13 -5.27 15.24 -22.71
CA LYS A 13 -6.39 14.33 -22.44
C LYS A 13 -5.92 12.88 -22.36
N ARG A 14 -5.04 12.42 -23.27
CA ARG A 14 -4.50 11.06 -23.26
C ARG A 14 -3.63 10.78 -22.03
N LEU A 15 -2.82 11.76 -21.63
CA LEU A 15 -2.04 11.75 -20.39
C LEU A 15 -2.94 11.62 -19.14
N ARG A 16 -4.09 12.30 -19.14
CA ARG A 16 -5.08 12.22 -18.05
C ARG A 16 -5.89 10.93 -18.06
N THR A 17 -6.05 10.29 -19.22
CA THR A 17 -6.87 9.07 -19.38
C THR A 17 -6.04 7.79 -19.30
N ASP A 18 -4.88 7.86 -18.64
CA ASP A 18 -4.18 6.69 -18.09
C ASP A 18 -3.62 5.69 -19.13
N GLN A 19 -3.41 6.10 -20.39
CA GLN A 19 -2.75 5.21 -21.38
C GLN A 19 -1.22 5.35 -21.44
N ASP A 20 -0.65 6.50 -21.10
CA ASP A 20 0.76 6.80 -21.35
C ASP A 20 1.62 7.05 -20.08
N GLY A 21 1.15 6.61 -18.89
CA GLY A 21 2.03 6.32 -17.76
C GLY A 21 2.26 7.41 -16.69
N VAL A 22 1.84 8.67 -16.91
CA VAL A 22 2.09 9.74 -15.92
C VAL A 22 1.22 9.60 -14.65
N VAL A 23 0.01 9.08 -14.81
CA VAL A 23 -0.89 8.76 -13.68
C VAL A 23 -0.46 7.46 -12.98
N SER A 24 0.09 6.49 -13.73
CA SER A 24 0.60 5.23 -13.16
C SER A 24 1.82 5.43 -12.24
N PHE A 25 2.74 6.35 -12.56
CA PHE A 25 3.88 6.65 -11.68
C PHE A 25 3.44 7.25 -10.35
N GLU A 26 2.46 8.14 -10.35
CA GLU A 26 1.93 8.74 -9.12
C GLU A 26 1.27 7.67 -8.24
N TYR A 27 0.43 6.79 -8.81
CA TYR A 27 -0.17 5.68 -8.07
C TYR A 27 0.87 4.72 -7.49
N ILE A 28 1.96 4.42 -8.22
CA ILE A 28 3.05 3.58 -7.72
C ILE A 28 3.77 4.25 -6.54
N ILE A 29 4.06 5.56 -6.65
CA ILE A 29 4.73 6.31 -5.58
C ILE A 29 3.85 6.33 -4.33
N VAL A 30 2.55 6.61 -4.47
CA VAL A 30 1.60 6.59 -3.35
C VAL A 30 1.54 5.19 -2.72
N ALA A 31 1.48 4.13 -3.52
CA ALA A 31 1.46 2.76 -3.02
C ALA A 31 2.72 2.42 -2.20
N VAL A 32 3.91 2.81 -2.68
CA VAL A 32 5.17 2.60 -1.95
C VAL A 32 5.18 3.42 -0.65
N CYS A 33 4.71 4.65 -0.67
CA CYS A 33 4.60 5.48 0.53
C CYS A 33 3.65 4.87 1.57
N ILE A 34 2.50 4.32 1.15
CA ILE A 34 1.57 3.64 2.04
C ILE A 34 2.23 2.39 2.65
N ILE A 35 2.87 1.54 1.83
CA ILE A 35 3.57 0.34 2.32
C ILE A 35 4.69 0.74 3.29
N GLY A 36 5.44 1.80 3.00
CA GLY A 36 6.47 2.35 3.89
C GLY A 36 5.92 2.84 5.22
N ALA A 37 4.83 3.60 5.22
CA ALA A 37 4.19 4.10 6.44
C ALA A 37 3.62 2.96 7.29
N VAL A 38 2.92 2.00 6.67
CA VAL A 38 2.36 0.83 7.36
C VAL A 38 3.47 -0.04 7.93
N SER A 39 4.54 -0.29 7.17
CA SER A 39 5.68 -1.08 7.65
C SER A 39 6.46 -0.39 8.78
N ALA A 40 6.56 0.94 8.78
CA ALA A 40 7.19 1.70 9.86
C ALA A 40 6.37 1.66 11.16
N VAL A 41 5.04 1.73 11.07
CA VAL A 41 4.14 1.71 12.24
C VAL A 41 3.96 0.31 12.79
N PHE A 42 3.78 -0.69 11.93
CA PHE A 42 3.44 -2.05 12.32
C PHE A 42 4.64 -3.00 12.35
N GLY A 43 5.82 -2.56 11.91
CA GLY A 43 7.01 -3.39 11.76
C GLY A 43 6.92 -4.35 10.57
N ILE A 44 8.06 -4.89 10.15
CA ILE A 44 8.16 -5.82 9.02
C ILE A 44 8.31 -7.25 9.53
N GLY A 45 7.48 -8.16 9.02
CA GLY A 45 7.59 -9.59 9.29
C GLY A 45 7.08 -10.02 10.67
N ALA A 46 7.53 -11.21 11.11
CA ALA A 46 7.02 -11.87 12.31
C ALA A 46 7.27 -11.11 13.62
N GLY A 47 8.25 -10.19 13.65
CA GLY A 47 8.54 -9.33 14.81
C GLY A 47 7.73 -8.03 14.86
N GLY A 48 6.91 -7.75 13.86
CA GLY A 48 6.03 -6.58 13.85
C GLY A 48 4.95 -6.65 14.91
N ALA A 49 4.33 -5.50 15.23
CA ALA A 49 3.27 -5.36 16.25
C ALA A 49 2.13 -6.36 16.04
N ILE A 50 1.76 -6.63 14.78
CA ILE A 50 0.73 -7.61 14.41
C ILE A 50 1.19 -9.04 14.73
N GLY A 51 2.42 -9.41 14.34
CA GLY A 51 2.98 -10.73 14.60
C GLY A 51 3.14 -11.03 16.09
N GLN A 52 3.58 -10.03 16.86
CA GLN A 52 3.68 -10.09 18.32
C GLN A 52 2.31 -10.25 18.97
N SER A 53 1.31 -9.46 18.55
CA SER A 53 -0.06 -9.57 19.09
C SER A 53 -0.68 -10.93 18.80
N LEU A 54 -0.47 -11.47 17.58
CA LEU A 54 -0.98 -12.79 17.22
C LEU A 54 -0.31 -13.89 18.05
N THR A 55 1.03 -13.84 18.19
CA THR A 55 1.81 -14.77 19.00
C THR A 55 1.36 -14.75 20.46
N ALA A 56 1.17 -13.56 21.03
CA ALA A 56 0.70 -13.39 22.39
C ALA A 56 -0.71 -13.95 22.59
N GLY A 57 -1.62 -13.71 21.64
CA GLY A 57 -2.98 -14.27 21.68
C GLY A 57 -2.99 -15.79 21.63
N ILE A 58 -2.19 -16.40 20.75
CA ILE A 58 -2.04 -17.85 20.67
C ILE A 58 -1.47 -18.41 21.97
N ALA A 59 -0.44 -17.78 22.53
CA ALA A 59 0.14 -18.20 23.81
C ALA A 59 -0.88 -18.15 24.95
N ALA A 60 -1.71 -17.11 25.01
CA ALA A 60 -2.77 -16.99 26.00
C ALA A 60 -3.83 -18.10 25.85
N MET A 61 -4.24 -18.41 24.62
CA MET A 61 -5.17 -19.52 24.34
C MET A 61 -4.59 -20.88 24.77
N THR A 62 -3.32 -21.15 24.42
CA THR A 62 -2.64 -22.39 24.81
C THR A 62 -2.53 -22.52 26.32
N ALA A 63 -2.19 -21.43 27.03
CA ALA A 63 -2.12 -21.43 28.49
C ALA A 63 -3.48 -21.73 29.13
N ALA A 64 -4.56 -21.13 28.61
CA ALA A 64 -5.91 -21.42 29.08
C ALA A 64 -6.30 -22.89 28.86
N PHE A 65 -5.93 -23.47 27.72
CA PHE A 65 -6.19 -24.88 27.42
C PHE A 65 -5.43 -25.83 28.35
N THR A 66 -4.14 -25.56 28.58
CA THR A 66 -3.32 -26.34 29.52
C THR A 66 -3.82 -26.25 30.95
N ALA A 67 -4.34 -25.10 31.37
CA ALA A 67 -4.90 -24.93 32.72
C ALA A 67 -6.26 -25.62 32.90
N ALA A 68 -6.97 -25.90 31.80
CA ALA A 68 -8.29 -26.54 31.81
C ALA A 68 -8.22 -28.08 31.76
N VAL A 69 -7.06 -28.65 31.39
CA VAL A 69 -6.78 -30.09 31.37
C VAL A 69 -6.11 -30.50 32.68
#